data_AF-A0A545T0F3-F1
#
_entry.id   AF-A0A545T0F3-F1
#
_cell.length_a   1.000
_cell.length_b   1.000
_cell.length_c   1.000
_cell.angle_alpha   90.00
_cell.angle_beta   90.00
_cell.angle_gamma   90.00
#
_symmetry.space_group_name_H-M   'P 1'
#
loop_
_entity.id
_entity.type
_entity.pdbx_description
1 polymer ?
#
loop_
_entity_poly.entity_id
_entity_poly.type
_entity_poly.pdbx_seq_one_letter_code
_entity_poly.pdbx_strand_id
1 'polypeptide(L)'
;MAASAGIDCTPHISGKALGFLYMLQFASCVPNIGPYQEFKGNKDQVPITSASTSLQPKKGYVDIPKEPGLGVVFDPDVIRTAKKITAL
;
A
#
# COMPACT_ATOMS: atom_id res chain seq x y z
N MET A 1 4.41 15.77 13.84
CA MET A 1 5.01 17.09 13.53
C MET A 1 4.14 17.88 12.55
N ALA A 2 3.92 17.42 11.30
CA ALA A 2 3.12 18.15 10.31
C ALA A 2 1.70 18.52 10.81
N ALA A 3 0.99 17.57 11.44
CA ALA A 3 -0.33 17.83 12.04
C ALA A 3 -0.33 18.99 13.05
N SER A 4 0.67 19.04 13.93
CA SER A 4 0.82 20.12 14.92
C SER A 4 1.11 21.48 14.30
N ALA A 5 1.63 21.51 13.07
CA ALA A 5 1.89 22.71 12.29
C ALA A 5 0.74 23.08 11.33
N GLY A 6 -0.36 22.31 11.32
CA GLY A 6 -1.47 22.52 10.38
C GLY A 6 -1.09 22.24 8.92
N ILE A 7 -0.11 21.36 8.69
CA ILE A 7 0.37 21.00 7.34
C ILE A 7 -0.15 19.61 7.00
N ASP A 8 -0.79 19.48 5.84
CA ASP A 8 -1.23 18.19 5.30
C ASP A 8 -0.04 17.28 4.96
N CYS A 9 -0.24 15.98 5.12
CA CYS A 9 0.72 14.96 4.75
C CYS A 9 0.22 14.20 3.52
N THR A 10 0.95 14.27 2.41
CA THR A 10 0.74 13.39 1.25
C THR A 10 2.02 12.59 1.03
N PRO A 11 2.09 11.35 1.56
CA PRO A 11 3.30 10.54 1.45
C PRO A 11 3.62 10.24 -0.01
N HIS A 12 4.88 10.44 -0.38
CA HIS A 12 5.42 9.87 -1.59
C HIS A 12 5.63 8.37 -1.41
N ILE A 13 5.28 7.57 -2.42
CA ILE A 13 5.66 6.16 -2.49
C ILE A 13 6.76 5.95 -3.54
N SER A 14 7.98 5.72 -3.07
CA SER A 14 9.07 5.26 -3.94
C SER A 14 9.05 3.73 -4.05
N GLY A 15 9.51 3.20 -5.18
CA GLY A 15 9.53 1.76 -5.44
C GLY A 15 8.30 1.22 -6.17
N LYS A 16 8.36 -0.08 -6.45
CA LYS A 16 7.32 -0.82 -7.15
C LYS A 16 6.52 -1.71 -6.17
N ALA A 17 5.71 -2.64 -6.69
CA ALA A 17 4.96 -3.61 -5.92
C ALA A 17 3.92 -2.98 -4.96
N LEU A 18 4.12 -3.14 -3.64
CA LEU A 18 3.09 -2.91 -2.62
C LEU A 18 3.24 -1.59 -1.86
N GLY A 19 4.06 -0.65 -2.34
CA GLY A 19 4.25 0.64 -1.67
C GLY A 19 2.94 1.43 -1.47
N PHE A 20 2.00 1.32 -2.41
CA PHE A 20 0.68 1.94 -2.28
C PHE A 20 -0.12 1.36 -1.10
N LEU A 21 0.07 0.08 -0.75
CA LEU A 21 -0.63 -0.57 0.34
C LEU A 21 -0.14 -0.06 1.71
N TYR A 22 1.16 0.18 1.85
CA TYR A 22 1.73 0.78 3.06
C TYR A 22 1.21 2.21 3.25
N MET A 23 1.15 2.97 2.15
CA MET A 23 0.58 4.30 2.14
C MET A 23 -0.91 4.28 2.53
N LEU A 24 -1.72 3.34 2.03
CA LEU A 24 -3.13 3.22 2.41
C LEU A 24 -3.30 3.00 3.92
N GLN A 25 -2.50 2.12 4.51
CA GLN A 25 -2.53 1.88 5.96
C GLN A 25 -2.08 3.10 6.77
N PHE A 26 -1.09 3.86 6.28
CA PHE A 26 -0.71 5.13 6.91
C PHE A 26 -1.82 6.17 6.78
N ALA A 27 -2.39 6.33 5.59
CA ALA A 27 -3.45 7.29 5.31
C ALA A 27 -4.72 7.04 6.12
N SER A 28 -4.99 5.79 6.50
CA SER A 28 -6.19 5.43 7.27
C SER A 28 -6.14 5.88 8.73
N CYS A 29 -4.97 6.20 9.27
CA CYS A 29 -4.79 6.43 10.71
C CYS A 29 -4.19 7.79 11.09
N VAL A 30 -3.69 8.58 10.13
CA VAL A 30 -3.15 9.91 10.44
C VAL A 30 -4.22 11.01 10.39
N PRO A 31 -4.17 12.00 11.31
CA PRO A 31 -5.21 13.01 11.43
C PRO A 31 -5.15 14.13 10.37
N ASN A 32 -4.07 14.20 9.59
CA ASN A 32 -3.77 15.29 8.65
C ASN A 32 -3.38 14.75 7.27
N ILE A 33 -4.00 13.67 6.81
CA ILE A 33 -3.76 13.16 5.46
C ILE A 33 -4.26 14.18 4.43
N GLY A 34 -3.49 14.41 3.36
CA GLY A 34 -3.92 15.25 2.25
C GLY A 34 -5.14 14.67 1.51
N PRO A 35 -5.73 15.42 0.57
CA PRO A 35 -6.99 15.04 -0.07
C PRO A 35 -6.87 13.92 -1.12
N TYR A 36 -5.67 13.70 -1.67
CA TYR A 36 -5.41 12.69 -2.71
C TYR A 36 -4.04 12.02 -2.52
N GLN A 37 -3.99 10.71 -2.73
CA GLN A 37 -2.78 9.92 -2.49
C GLN A 37 -2.22 9.35 -3.78
N GLU A 38 -0.90 9.21 -3.84
CA GLU A 38 -0.22 8.59 -4.97
C GLU A 38 -0.63 7.11 -5.09
N PHE A 39 -1.20 6.73 -6.23
CA PHE A 39 -1.57 5.34 -6.51
C PHE A 39 -0.78 4.78 -7.69
N LYS A 40 0.08 3.80 -7.41
CA LYS A 40 0.81 3.04 -8.44
C LYS A 40 0.17 1.69 -8.77
N GLY A 41 -0.64 1.17 -7.85
CA GLY A 41 -1.18 -0.19 -7.92
C GLY A 41 -0.10 -1.28 -7.88
N ASN A 42 -0.52 -2.52 -7.99
CA ASN A 42 0.37 -3.69 -8.00
C ASN A 42 0.85 -4.03 -9.43
N LYS A 43 1.60 -3.11 -10.06
CA LYS A 43 2.04 -3.27 -11.47
C LYS A 43 2.99 -4.44 -11.70
N ASP A 44 3.78 -4.80 -10.69
CA ASP A 44 4.69 -5.96 -10.76
C ASP A 44 3.99 -7.29 -10.49
N GLN A 45 2.66 -7.27 -10.33
CA GLN A 45 1.83 -8.46 -10.15
C GLN A 45 2.32 -9.32 -9.00
N VAL A 46 2.72 -8.69 -7.88
CA VAL A 46 3.07 -9.44 -6.67
C VAL A 46 1.86 -10.28 -6.29
N PRO A 47 1.99 -11.61 -6.12
CA PRO A 47 0.86 -12.50 -5.96
C PRO A 47 0.30 -12.35 -4.54
N ILE A 48 -0.64 -11.41 -4.40
CA ILE A 48 -1.35 -11.13 -3.17
C ILE A 48 -2.86 -11.14 -3.41
N THR A 49 -3.61 -11.50 -2.38
CA THR A 49 -5.07 -11.42 -2.35
C THR A 49 -5.52 -10.70 -1.09
N SER A 50 -6.67 -10.03 -1.14
CA SER A 50 -7.37 -9.50 0.03
C SER A 50 -8.79 -10.03 0.02
N ALA A 51 -9.32 -10.40 1.19
CA ALA A 51 -10.69 -10.88 1.30
C ALA A 51 -11.72 -9.73 1.29
N SER A 52 -11.31 -8.51 1.66
CA SER A 52 -12.22 -7.37 1.83
C SER A 52 -12.18 -6.34 0.72
N THR A 53 -11.17 -6.35 -0.15
CA THR A 53 -10.99 -5.33 -1.20
C THR A 53 -10.31 -5.89 -2.44
N SER A 54 -10.63 -5.33 -3.61
CA SER A 54 -9.94 -5.65 -4.87
C SER A 54 -8.56 -4.98 -4.99
N LEU A 55 -8.24 -4.04 -4.09
CA LEU A 55 -7.06 -3.16 -4.16
C LEU A 55 -6.99 -2.32 -5.46
N GLN A 56 -8.11 -2.22 -6.17
CA GLN A 56 -8.22 -1.42 -7.39
C GLN A 56 -9.08 -0.17 -7.14
N PRO A 57 -8.78 0.95 -7.80
CA PRO A 57 -9.59 2.15 -7.67
C PRO A 57 -11.00 1.94 -8.23
N LYS A 58 -12.01 2.34 -7.45
CA LYS A 58 -13.40 2.43 -7.87
C LYS A 58 -13.90 3.86 -7.64
N LYS A 59 -14.27 4.54 -8.73
CA LYS A 59 -14.70 5.96 -8.69
C LYS A 59 -13.69 6.90 -8.01
N GLY A 60 -12.39 6.64 -8.18
CA GLY A 60 -11.31 7.45 -7.59
C GLY A 60 -10.93 7.09 -6.15
N TYR A 61 -11.57 6.08 -5.54
CA TYR A 61 -11.26 5.61 -4.19
C TYR A 61 -10.71 4.19 -4.20
N VAL A 62 -9.82 3.89 -3.27
CA VAL A 62 -9.33 2.53 -3.03
C VAL A 62 -9.73 2.14 -1.62
N ASP A 63 -10.45 1.02 -1.49
CA ASP A 63 -10.86 0.51 -0.18
C ASP A 63 -9.65 -0.07 0.56
N ILE A 64 -9.50 0.33 1.82
CA ILE A 64 -8.44 -0.15 2.72
C ILE A 64 -8.79 -1.57 3.19
N PRO A 65 -7.86 -2.55 3.11
CA PRO A 65 -8.08 -3.87 3.68
C PRO A 65 -8.38 -3.84 5.18
N LYS A 66 -9.32 -4.67 5.62
CA LYS A 66 -9.79 -4.72 7.02
C LYS A 66 -9.09 -5.77 7.85
N GLU A 67 -8.41 -6.71 7.21
CA GLU A 67 -7.74 -7.83 7.85
C GLU A 67 -6.45 -7.38 8.53
N PRO A 68 -5.95 -8.12 9.55
CA PRO A 68 -4.77 -7.72 10.31
C PRO A 68 -3.52 -7.48 9.46
N GLY A 69 -2.64 -6.60 9.95
CA GLY A 69 -1.38 -6.25 9.29
C GLY A 69 -1.62 -5.43 8.03
N LEU A 70 -1.09 -5.90 6.89
CA LEU A 70 -1.33 -5.26 5.59
C LEU A 70 -2.72 -5.58 5.01
N GLY A 71 -3.44 -6.52 5.62
CA GLY A 71 -4.74 -7.02 5.17
C GLY A 71 -4.71 -7.74 3.81
N VAL A 72 -3.56 -8.33 3.48
CA VAL A 72 -3.36 -9.15 2.29
C VAL A 72 -2.69 -10.47 2.66
N VAL A 73 -2.96 -11.50 1.88
CA VAL A 73 -2.31 -12.81 1.94
C VAL A 73 -1.42 -12.95 0.72
N PHE A 74 -0.15 -13.28 0.93
CA PHE A 74 0.77 -13.63 -0.15
C PHE A 74 0.55 -15.07 -0.58
N ASP A 75 0.70 -15.34 -1.88
CA ASP A 75 0.88 -16.70 -2.36
C ASP A 75 2.14 -17.30 -1.70
N PRO A 76 2.04 -18.42 -0.98
CA PRO A 76 3.19 -19.03 -0.30
C PRO A 76 4.34 -19.39 -1.26
N ASP A 77 4.05 -19.61 -2.55
CA ASP A 77 5.05 -19.95 -3.56
C ASP A 77 5.87 -18.75 -4.04
N VAL A 78 5.49 -17.52 -3.66
CA VAL A 78 6.21 -16.29 -4.03
C VAL A 78 7.68 -16.33 -3.58
N ILE A 79 7.94 -16.87 -2.39
CA ILE A 79 9.30 -16.97 -1.85
C ILE A 79 10.06 -18.12 -2.51
N ARG A 80 9.39 -19.23 -2.84
CA ARG A 80 10.00 -20.40 -3.50
C ARG A 80 10.56 -20.05 -4.87
N THR A 81 9.87 -19.16 -5.59
CA THR A 81 10.22 -18.73 -6.95
C THR A 81 11.08 -17.45 -6.98
N ALA A 82 11.31 -16.82 -5.82
CA ALA A 82 12.06 -15.58 -5.74
C ALA A 82 13.55 -15.81 -6.09
N LYS A 83 14.12 -14.87 -6.85
CA LYS A 83 15.56 -14.82 -7.08
C LYS A 83 16.24 -14.22 -5.85
N LYS A 84 17.10 -15.00 -5.19
CA LYS A 84 17.98 -14.48 -4.13
C LYS A 84 18.90 -13.40 -4.73
N ILE A 85 18.86 -12.21 -4.16
CA ILE A 85 19.80 -11.13 -4.46
C ILE A 85 20.81 -11.08 -3.31
N THR A 86 22.08 -11.33 -3.61
CA THR A 86 23.19 -11.01 -2.71
C THR A 86 23.64 -9.58 -2.98
N ALA A 87 23.88 -8.81 -1.92
CA ALA A 87 24.43 -7.46 -2.06
C ALA A 87 25.73 -7.51 -2.90
N LEU A 88 25.91 -6.49 -3.74
CA LEU A 88 27.17 -6.25 -4.45
C LEU A 88 28.28 -5.90 -3.44
#